data_AF-A0A2V9XPG5-F1
#
_entry.id   AF-A0A2V9XPG5-F1
#
_cell.length_a   1.000
_cell.length_b   1.000
_cell.length_c   1.000
_cell.angle_alpha   90.00
_cell.angle_beta   90.00
_cell.angle_gamma   90.00
#
_symmetry.space_group_name_H-M   'P 1'
#
loop_
_entity.id
_entity.type
_entity.pdbx_description
1 polymer ?
#
loop_
_entity_poly.entity_id
_entity_poly.type
_entity_poly.pdbx_seq_one_letter_code
_entity_poly.pdbx_strand_id
1 'polypeptide(L)'
;TGLPHSPHFAAEENFSDLGPLLHELIEEGKRVAAATGIKLHEDPWEMNKIGAMTNHPTSMLYDVRRQLPTEVDFLSGAIAREAQRVGVSAPLHTAVYRLIKGKEDAWTFRDENQPATAHSKAGGH
;
A
#
# COMPACT_ATOMS: atom_id res chain seq x y z
N THR A 1 7.99 -7.34 -0.03
CA THR A 1 8.15 -8.77 0.30
C THR A 1 8.76 -9.57 -0.85
N GLY A 2 8.50 -9.24 -2.13
CA GLY A 2 8.97 -10.05 -3.26
C GLY A 2 8.18 -11.34 -3.48
N LEU A 3 7.22 -11.60 -2.58
CA LEU A 3 6.30 -12.73 -2.60
C LEU A 3 5.21 -12.51 -3.67
N PRO A 4 4.84 -13.54 -4.45
CA PRO A 4 3.56 -13.54 -5.16
C PRO A 4 2.39 -13.57 -4.15
N HIS A 5 1.16 -13.34 -4.60
CA HIS A 5 -0.05 -13.48 -3.78
C HIS A 5 -0.20 -14.96 -3.38
N SER A 6 0.35 -15.27 -2.20
CA SER A 6 0.66 -16.61 -1.68
C SER A 6 0.07 -16.75 -0.27
N PRO A 7 0.09 -17.95 0.35
CA PRO A 7 -0.53 -18.18 1.66
C PRO A 7 -0.04 -17.25 2.78
N HIS A 8 1.15 -16.66 2.66
CA HIS A 8 1.65 -15.64 3.59
C HIS A 8 0.69 -14.44 3.76
N PHE A 9 -0.05 -14.07 2.72
CA PHE A 9 -1.03 -12.97 2.77
C PHE A 9 -2.33 -13.35 3.52
N ALA A 10 -2.45 -14.60 3.99
CA ALA A 10 -3.57 -15.10 4.78
C ALA A 10 -3.12 -15.74 6.11
N ALA A 11 -1.81 -15.83 6.38
CA ALA A 11 -1.28 -16.38 7.62
C ALA A 11 -1.45 -15.36 8.76
N GLU A 12 -1.95 -15.80 9.92
CA GLU A 12 -2.21 -14.95 11.10
C GLU A 12 -1.73 -15.61 12.41
N GLU A 13 -0.91 -16.66 12.34
CA GLU A 13 -0.54 -17.47 13.51
C GLU A 13 0.67 -16.91 14.26
N ASN A 14 1.62 -16.32 13.54
CA ASN A 14 2.88 -15.84 14.07
C ASN A 14 2.95 -14.31 14.05
N PHE A 15 3.72 -13.74 14.98
CA PHE A 15 3.93 -12.29 15.07
C PHE A 15 4.46 -11.65 13.78
N SER A 16 5.26 -12.40 13.01
CA SER A 16 5.85 -11.92 11.75
C SER A 16 4.97 -12.15 10.52
N ASP A 17 3.80 -12.75 10.68
CA ASP A 17 2.94 -13.06 9.54
C ASP A 17 2.38 -11.79 8.90
N LEU A 18 2.11 -11.85 7.59
CA LEU A 18 1.64 -10.70 6.83
C LEU A 18 0.12 -10.52 6.89
N GLY A 19 -0.63 -11.59 7.20
CA GLY A 19 -2.09 -11.58 7.26
C GLY A 19 -2.66 -10.48 8.15
N PRO A 20 -2.19 -10.26 9.39
CA PRO A 20 -2.73 -9.21 10.25
C PRO A 20 -2.63 -7.81 9.65
N LEU A 21 -1.52 -7.48 8.98
CA LEU A 21 -1.37 -6.21 8.27
C LEU A 21 -2.36 -6.10 7.10
N LEU A 22 -2.50 -7.16 6.30
CA LEU A 22 -3.41 -7.13 5.15
C LEU A 22 -4.88 -7.09 5.59
N HIS A 23 -5.23 -7.80 6.66
CA HIS A 23 -6.56 -7.80 7.24
C HIS A 23 -6.94 -6.38 7.70
N GLU A 24 -6.07 -5.70 8.43
CA GLU A 24 -6.31 -4.31 8.86
C GLU A 24 -6.38 -3.32 7.68
N LEU A 25 -5.59 -3.51 6.62
CA LEU A 25 -5.75 -2.74 5.37
C LEU A 25 -7.14 -2.96 4.76
N ILE A 26 -7.61 -4.21 4.69
CA ILE A 26 -8.95 -4.54 4.21
C ILE A 26 -10.03 -3.88 5.08
N GLU A 27 -9.86 -3.90 6.41
CA GLU A 27 -10.80 -3.24 7.33
C GLU A 27 -10.81 -1.71 7.19
N GLU A 28 -9.66 -1.07 6.94
CA GLU A 28 -9.62 0.34 6.54
C GLU A 28 -10.42 0.59 5.26
N GLY A 29 -10.19 -0.22 4.21
CA GLY A 29 -10.94 -0.13 2.95
C GLY A 29 -12.45 -0.30 3.14
N LYS A 30 -12.88 -1.25 3.97
CA LYS A 30 -14.29 -1.49 4.32
C LYS A 30 -14.91 -0.27 5.02
N ARG A 31 -14.20 0.34 5.99
CA ARG A 31 -14.66 1.56 6.68
C ARG A 31 -14.82 2.74 5.72
N VAL A 32 -13.87 2.92 4.80
CA VAL A 32 -13.94 3.98 3.78
C VAL A 32 -15.10 3.75 2.82
N ALA A 33 -15.25 2.52 2.30
CA ALA A 33 -16.37 2.15 1.43
C ALA A 33 -17.73 2.44 2.09
N ALA A 34 -17.90 2.03 3.35
CA ALA A 34 -19.11 2.29 4.11
C ALA A 34 -19.41 3.79 4.27
N ALA A 35 -18.41 4.61 4.58
CA ALA A 35 -18.56 6.06 4.70
C ALA A 35 -18.91 6.75 3.38
N THR A 36 -18.57 6.13 2.24
CA THR A 36 -18.95 6.59 0.89
C THR A 36 -20.29 6.05 0.40
N GLY A 37 -20.99 5.23 1.20
CA GLY A 37 -22.25 4.58 0.79
C GLY A 37 -22.08 3.43 -0.19
N ILE A 38 -20.85 2.90 -0.35
CA ILE A 38 -20.56 1.74 -1.19
C ILE A 38 -20.86 0.47 -0.38
N LYS A 39 -21.73 -0.38 -0.92
CA LYS A 39 -22.02 -1.70 -0.37
C LYS A 39 -21.13 -2.75 -1.02
N LEU A 40 -20.30 -3.41 -0.22
CA LEU A 40 -19.54 -4.58 -0.67
C LEU A 40 -20.46 -5.81 -0.66
N HIS A 41 -20.38 -6.62 -1.72
CA HIS A 41 -21.23 -7.81 -1.89
C HIS A 41 -20.62 -9.07 -1.29
N GLU A 42 -19.29 -9.11 -1.21
CA GLU A 42 -18.49 -10.20 -0.67
C GLU A 42 -17.55 -9.64 0.39
N ASP A 43 -17.10 -10.49 1.31
CA ASP A 43 -16.08 -10.08 2.29
C ASP A 43 -14.70 -10.10 1.64
N PRO A 44 -14.01 -8.95 1.48
CA PRO A 44 -12.71 -8.91 0.83
C PRO A 44 -11.65 -9.76 1.55
N TRP A 45 -11.80 -10.02 2.86
CA TRP A 45 -10.90 -10.92 3.57
C TRP A 45 -11.05 -12.38 3.12
N GLU A 46 -12.28 -12.87 2.98
CA GLU A 46 -12.54 -14.21 2.46
C GLU A 46 -12.05 -14.36 1.02
N MET A 47 -12.27 -13.33 0.18
CA MET A 47 -11.72 -13.29 -1.18
C MET A 47 -10.18 -13.34 -1.18
N ASN A 48 -9.53 -12.60 -0.28
CA ASN A 48 -8.07 -12.63 -0.14
C ASN A 48 -7.56 -14.02 0.23
N LYS A 49 -8.18 -14.72 1.19
CA LYS A 49 -7.75 -16.07 1.58
C LYS A 49 -7.79 -17.05 0.40
N ILE A 50 -8.83 -16.96 -0.44
CA ILE A 50 -8.93 -17.76 -1.68
C ILE A 50 -7.83 -17.36 -2.67
N GLY A 51 -7.69 -16.06 -2.94
CA GLY A 51 -6.68 -15.53 -3.88
C GLY A 51 -5.24 -15.88 -3.48
N ALA A 52 -4.93 -15.82 -2.18
CA ALA A 52 -3.63 -16.17 -1.62
C ALA A 52 -3.22 -17.62 -1.92
N MET A 53 -4.18 -18.53 -2.11
CA MET A 53 -3.88 -19.93 -2.48
C MET A 53 -3.48 -20.09 -3.95
N THR A 54 -3.70 -19.09 -4.80
CA THR A 54 -3.36 -19.16 -6.23
C THR A 54 -1.86 -19.00 -6.50
N ASN A 55 -1.09 -18.49 -5.53
CA ASN A 55 0.34 -18.21 -5.66
C ASN A 55 0.67 -17.32 -6.89
N HIS A 56 -0.26 -16.43 -7.25
CA HIS A 56 -0.20 -15.65 -8.49
C HIS A 56 0.70 -14.41 -8.32
N PRO A 57 1.67 -14.17 -9.22
CA PRO A 57 2.42 -12.91 -9.23
C PRO A 57 1.52 -11.73 -9.61
N THR A 58 1.38 -10.74 -8.71
CA THR A 58 0.55 -9.57 -8.97
C THR A 58 1.22 -8.59 -9.95
N SER A 59 0.41 -7.77 -10.62
CA SER A 59 0.84 -6.65 -11.48
C SER A 59 1.85 -5.74 -10.78
N MET A 60 1.53 -5.23 -9.59
CA MET A 60 2.47 -4.42 -8.83
C MET A 60 3.80 -5.13 -8.51
N LEU A 61 3.78 -6.45 -8.27
CA LEU A 61 5.03 -7.20 -8.06
C LEU A 61 5.88 -7.25 -9.33
N TYR A 62 5.24 -7.38 -10.50
CA TYR A 62 5.92 -7.29 -11.79
C TYR A 62 6.56 -5.91 -11.98
N ASP A 63 5.81 -4.83 -11.71
CA ASP A 63 6.31 -3.45 -11.84
C ASP A 63 7.51 -3.21 -10.92
N VAL A 64 7.41 -3.60 -9.65
CA VAL A 64 8.51 -3.47 -8.68
C VAL A 64 9.75 -4.25 -9.11
N ARG A 65 9.59 -5.45 -9.68
CA ARG A 65 10.72 -6.25 -10.18
C ARG A 65 11.41 -5.62 -11.39
N ARG A 66 10.69 -4.82 -12.17
CA ARG A 66 11.19 -4.14 -13.36
C ARG A 66 11.44 -2.64 -13.17
N GLN A 67 11.27 -2.13 -11.95
CA GLN A 67 11.38 -0.70 -11.63
C GLN A 67 10.50 0.17 -12.52
N LEU A 68 9.28 -0.31 -12.79
CA LEU A 68 8.25 0.41 -13.53
C LEU A 68 7.31 1.13 -12.56
N PRO A 69 6.67 2.25 -12.96
CA PRO A 69 5.63 2.87 -12.17
C PRO A 69 4.56 1.85 -11.79
N THR A 70 4.23 1.77 -10.51
CA THR A 70 3.22 0.85 -9.99
C THR A 70 1.83 1.48 -10.06
N GLU A 71 0.79 0.66 -9.99
CA GLU A 71 -0.60 1.12 -9.86
C GLU A 71 -0.99 1.57 -8.43
N VAL A 72 -0.02 1.79 -7.52
CA VAL A 72 -0.31 2.10 -6.11
C VAL A 72 -1.18 3.35 -5.93
N ASP A 73 -1.08 4.32 -6.85
CA ASP A 73 -1.89 5.53 -6.86
C ASP A 73 -3.39 5.22 -6.98
N PHE A 74 -3.77 4.15 -7.67
CA PHE A 74 -5.15 3.72 -7.89
C PHE A 74 -5.61 2.65 -6.88
N LEU A 75 -4.68 2.04 -6.14
CA LEU A 75 -4.98 1.07 -5.09
C LEU A 75 -4.98 1.75 -3.71
N SER A 76 -3.90 1.61 -2.94
CA SER A 76 -3.80 2.20 -1.60
C SER A 76 -3.88 3.72 -1.61
N GLY A 77 -3.35 4.38 -2.64
CA GLY A 77 -3.45 5.83 -2.78
C GLY A 77 -4.89 6.32 -2.95
N ALA A 78 -5.72 5.58 -3.69
CA ALA A 78 -7.14 5.93 -3.86
C ALA A 78 -7.90 5.81 -2.54
N ILE A 79 -7.71 4.72 -1.79
CA ILE A 79 -8.36 4.53 -0.49
C ILE A 79 -7.90 5.60 0.51
N ALA A 80 -6.60 5.89 0.58
CA ALA A 80 -6.07 6.90 1.50
C ALA A 80 -6.63 8.30 1.21
N ARG A 81 -6.68 8.72 -0.07
CA ARG A 81 -7.26 10.01 -0.46
C ARG A 81 -8.76 10.07 -0.18
N GLU A 82 -9.47 8.99 -0.45
CA GLU A 82 -10.91 8.94 -0.20
C GLU A 82 -11.22 8.97 1.30
N ALA A 83 -10.45 8.24 2.12
CA ALA A 83 -10.54 8.29 3.58
C ALA A 83 -10.39 9.73 4.10
N GLN A 84 -9.37 10.44 3.62
CA GLN A 84 -9.17 11.86 3.94
C GLN A 84 -10.35 12.72 3.51
N ARG A 85 -10.88 12.50 2.30
CA ARG A 85 -12.03 13.25 1.75
C ARG A 85 -13.28 13.11 2.61
N VAL A 86 -13.54 11.91 3.15
CA VAL A 86 -14.74 11.61 3.96
C VAL A 86 -14.51 11.67 5.46
N GLY A 87 -13.32 12.03 5.93
CA GLY A 87 -12.99 12.15 7.35
C GLY A 87 -12.86 10.82 8.08
N VAL A 88 -12.51 9.73 7.38
CA VAL A 88 -12.25 8.40 7.95
C VAL A 88 -10.75 8.16 8.06
N SER A 89 -10.33 7.43 9.09
CA SER A 89 -8.93 7.06 9.32
C SER A 89 -8.53 5.87 8.43
N ALA A 90 -7.48 6.05 7.61
CA ALA A 90 -6.82 4.99 6.85
C ALA A 90 -5.27 5.09 6.92
N PRO A 91 -4.68 5.03 8.12
CA PRO A 91 -3.24 5.22 8.32
C PRO A 91 -2.39 4.15 7.64
N LEU A 92 -2.84 2.89 7.57
CA LEU A 92 -2.08 1.81 6.96
C LEU A 92 -2.06 1.96 5.44
N HIS A 93 -3.19 2.26 4.80
CA HIS A 93 -3.19 2.57 3.36
C HIS A 93 -2.31 3.79 3.05
N THR A 94 -2.34 4.80 3.91
CA THR A 94 -1.45 5.97 3.78
C THR A 94 0.03 5.58 3.90
N ALA A 95 0.37 4.71 4.86
CA ALA A 95 1.74 4.23 5.06
C ALA A 95 2.22 3.39 3.87
N VAL A 96 1.42 2.41 3.43
CA VAL A 96 1.73 1.56 2.27
C VAL A 96 1.90 2.40 1.02
N TYR A 97 0.99 3.35 0.75
CA TYR A 97 1.11 4.28 -0.36
C TYR A 97 2.46 5.01 -0.34
N ARG A 98 2.79 5.66 0.79
CA ARG A 98 4.05 6.41 0.94
C ARG A 98 5.29 5.53 0.82
N LEU A 99 5.25 4.32 1.36
CA LEU A 99 6.36 3.36 1.26
C LEU A 99 6.60 2.92 -0.18
N ILE A 100 5.55 2.67 -0.97
CA ILE A 100 5.71 2.33 -2.37
C ILE A 100 6.19 3.53 -3.19
N LYS A 101 5.66 4.74 -2.97
CA LYS A 101 6.19 5.96 -3.63
C LYS A 101 7.68 6.15 -3.32
N GLY A 102 8.09 6.01 -2.06
CA GLY A 102 9.51 6.07 -1.69
C GLY A 102 10.35 4.96 -2.33
N LYS A 103 9.78 3.76 -2.52
CA LYS A 103 10.44 2.67 -3.26
C LYS A 103 10.62 3.01 -4.74
N GLU A 104 9.64 3.66 -5.37
CA GLU A 104 9.73 4.14 -6.75
C GLU A 104 10.79 5.24 -6.89
N ASP A 105 10.78 6.22 -5.99
CA ASP A 105 11.78 7.30 -5.95
C ASP A 105 13.20 6.74 -5.82
N ALA A 106 13.37 5.71 -4.97
CA ALA A 106 14.66 5.05 -4.75
C ALA A 106 15.24 4.38 -6.00
N TRP A 107 14.46 4.09 -7.04
CA TRP A 107 15.00 3.53 -8.29
C TRP A 107 15.78 4.56 -9.12
N THR A 108 15.52 5.84 -8.92
CA THR A 108 16.15 6.93 -9.68
C THR A 108 17.01 7.84 -8.82
N PHE A 109 16.99 7.68 -7.50
CA PHE A 109 17.82 8.42 -6.56
C PHE A 109 19.32 8.13 -6.79
N ARG A 110 20.12 9.17 -7.01
CA ARG A 110 21.55 9.05 -7.36
C ARG A 110 22.50 9.58 -6.29
N ASP A 111 21.96 10.26 -5.28
CA ASP A 111 22.74 11.00 -4.28
C ASP A 111 22.94 10.17 -2.99
N GLU A 112 23.01 8.84 -3.12
CA GLU A 112 23.27 7.96 -1.97
C GLU A 112 24.63 8.31 -1.33
N ASN A 113 24.65 8.48 -0.01
CA ASN A 113 25.80 8.91 0.79
C ASN A 113 26.35 10.31 0.44
N GLN A 114 25.65 11.11 -0.37
CA GLN A 114 25.94 12.52 -0.53
C GLN A 114 25.12 13.32 0.50
N PRO A 115 25.74 14.20 1.29
CA PRO A 115 24.99 15.02 2.24
C PRO A 115 24.04 15.92 1.45
N ALA A 116 22.74 15.81 1.75
CA ALA A 116 21.75 16.74 1.20
C ALA A 116 22.17 18.14 1.62
N THR A 117 22.63 18.97 0.68
CA THR A 117 22.86 20.38 0.95
C THR A 117 21.49 20.97 1.26
N ALA A 118 21.21 21.19 2.55
CA ALA A 118 20.01 21.89 2.96
C ALA A 118 20.00 23.23 2.22
N HIS A 119 19.13 23.38 1.22
CA HIS A 119 18.83 24.69 0.68
C HIS A 119 18.13 25.45 1.80
N SER A 120 18.94 26.15 2.60
CA SER A 120 18.49 27.29 3.38
C SER A 120 17.72 28.17 2.40
N LYS A 121 16.39 28.21 2.54
CA LYS A 121 15.62 29.33 2.02
C LYS A 121 16.12 30.54 2.80
N ALA A 122 17.14 31.20 2.25
CA ALA A 122 17.53 32.52 2.67
C ALA A 122 16.29 33.40 2.54
N GLY A 123 15.88 33.99 3.66
CA GLY A 123 14.82 34.97 3.70
C GLY A 123 15.12 36.09 2.71
N GLY A 124 14.08 36.49 1.98
CA GLY A 124 14.15 37.54 0.99
C GLY A 124 12.81 38.26 0.91
N HIS A 125 12.63 39.17 1.88
CA HIS A 125 11.87 40.43 1.86
C HIS A 125 10.40 40.37 1.40
#